data_AF-A0A841JRL8-F1
#
_entry.id   AF-A0A841JRL8-F1
#
_cell.length_a   1.000
_cell.length_b   1.000
_cell.length_c   1.000
_cell.angle_alpha   90.00
_cell.angle_beta   90.00
_cell.angle_gamma   90.00
#
_symmetry.space_group_name_H-M   'P 1'
#
loop_
_entity.id
_entity.type
_entity.pdbx_description
1 polymer ?
#
loop_
_entity_poly.entity_id
_entity_poly.type
_entity_poly.pdbx_seq_one_letter_code
_entity_poly.pdbx_strand_id
1 'polypeptide(L)'
;MDDINVILADHPGLGRVRLCECNSIHLSIGPVTVNLAPDVFAQTAILIRNAMEQLDEILGALPAGQNPLQPEQPNPSRFTH
;
A
#
# COMPACT_ATOMS: atom_id res chain seq x y z
N MET A 1 24.80 -3.23 -24.67
CA MET A 1 23.80 -2.47 -23.91
C MET A 1 23.12 -3.53 -23.08
N ASP A 2 23.40 -3.56 -21.78
CA ASP A 2 22.88 -4.62 -20.91
C ASP A 2 21.40 -4.37 -20.68
N ASP A 3 20.57 -5.30 -21.13
CA ASP A 3 19.13 -5.30 -20.93
C ASP A 3 18.85 -5.60 -19.45
N ILE A 4 18.93 -4.57 -18.60
CA ILE A 4 18.73 -4.72 -17.16
C ILE A 4 17.24 -4.88 -16.90
N ASN A 5 16.88 -6.13 -16.67
CA ASN A 5 15.53 -6.54 -16.46
C ASN A 5 15.43 -7.33 -15.14
N VAL A 6 15.45 -6.59 -14.04
CA VAL A 6 15.67 -7.15 -12.70
C VAL A 6 14.40 -7.06 -11.88
N ILE A 7 13.93 -8.19 -11.38
CA ILE A 7 12.87 -8.23 -10.36
C ILE A 7 13.52 -7.90 -9.01
N LEU A 8 13.12 -6.78 -8.43
CA LEU A 8 13.60 -6.32 -7.12
C LEU A 8 12.80 -6.96 -5.98
N ALA A 9 11.51 -7.21 -6.21
CA ALA A 9 10.63 -7.92 -5.28
C ALA A 9 9.48 -8.58 -6.04
N ASP A 10 9.05 -9.75 -5.60
CA ASP A 10 7.84 -10.43 -6.09
C ASP A 10 7.13 -11.06 -4.91
N HIS A 11 5.86 -10.70 -4.70
CA HIS A 11 5.04 -11.25 -3.64
C HIS A 11 3.73 -11.77 -4.23
N PRO A 12 3.59 -13.10 -4.40
CA PRO A 12 2.40 -13.69 -4.99
C PRO A 12 1.12 -13.24 -4.29
N GLY A 13 0.13 -12.80 -5.08
CA GLY A 13 -1.15 -12.30 -4.57
C GLY A 13 -1.15 -10.84 -4.08
N LEU A 14 0.01 -10.20 -3.93
CA LEU A 14 0.11 -8.78 -3.62
C LEU A 14 0.57 -7.97 -4.84
N GLY A 15 1.74 -8.30 -5.38
CA GLY A 15 2.38 -7.43 -6.36
C GLY A 15 3.84 -7.75 -6.65
N ARG A 16 4.46 -6.89 -7.47
CA ARG A 16 5.83 -7.04 -7.96
C ARG A 16 6.50 -5.68 -8.16
N VAL A 17 7.81 -5.63 -7.98
CA VAL A 17 8.66 -4.48 -8.28
C VAL A 17 9.74 -4.92 -9.25
N ARG A 18 9.87 -4.22 -10.38
CA ARG A 18 10.83 -4.54 -11.43
C ARG A 18 11.54 -3.27 -11.91
N LEU A 19 12.87 -3.33 -12.03
CA LEU A 19 13.63 -2.35 -12.80
C LEU A 19 13.62 -2.78 -14.26
N CYS A 20 13.02 -1.95 -15.10
CA CYS A 20 12.91 -2.15 -16.53
C CYS A 20 14.10 -1.55 -17.28
N GLU A 21 14.30 -2.04 -18.51
CA GLU A 21 15.36 -1.60 -19.42
C GLU A 21 15.26 -0.10 -19.79
N CYS A 22 14.06 0.47 -19.70
CA CYS A 22 13.83 1.91 -19.87
C CYS A 22 14.22 2.76 -18.64
N ASN A 23 14.95 2.17 -17.67
CA ASN A 23 15.39 2.80 -16.43
C ASN A 23 14.24 3.32 -15.56
N SER A 24 13.08 2.66 -15.63
CA SER A 24 11.93 2.93 -14.78
C SER A 24 11.65 1.75 -13.86
N ILE A 25 11.08 2.04 -12.70
CA ILE A 25 10.53 1.04 -11.79
C ILE A 25 9.07 0.80 -12.18
N HIS A 26 8.75 -0.44 -12.52
CA HIS A 26 7.38 -0.90 -12.66
C HIS A 26 6.96 -1.53 -11.33
N LEU A 27 6.12 -0.83 -10.58
CA LEU A 27 5.50 -1.30 -9.35
C LEU A 27 4.07 -1.75 -9.68
N SER A 28 3.80 -3.04 -9.54
CA SER A 28 2.46 -3.61 -9.66
C SER A 28 1.91 -4.03 -8.31
N ILE A 29 0.66 -3.66 -8.04
CA ILE A 29 -0.11 -4.04 -6.85
C ILE A 29 -1.49 -4.46 -7.34
N GLY A 30 -1.80 -5.76 -7.24
CA GLY A 30 -3.00 -6.35 -7.85
C GLY A 30 -3.10 -6.03 -9.35
N PRO A 31 -4.22 -5.46 -9.83
CA PRO A 31 -4.39 -5.12 -11.25
C PRO A 31 -3.75 -3.79 -11.65
N VAL A 32 -3.23 -3.01 -10.69
CA VAL A 32 -2.68 -1.66 -10.94
C VAL A 32 -1.18 -1.75 -11.11
N THR A 33 -0.66 -1.08 -12.14
CA THR A 33 0.78 -0.91 -12.34
C THR A 33 1.10 0.58 -12.46
N VAL A 34 2.11 1.03 -11.73
CA VAL A 34 2.63 2.39 -11.75
C VAL A 34 4.08 2.35 -12.22
N ASN A 35 4.41 3.20 -13.20
CA ASN A 35 5.76 3.34 -13.70
C ASN A 35 6.36 4.61 -13.08
N LEU A 36 7.50 4.46 -12.40
CA LEU A 36 8.15 5.52 -11.65
C LEU A 36 9.60 5.65 -12.09
N ALA A 37 10.16 6.85 -12.02
CA ALA A 37 11.61 7.01 -12.03
C ALA A 37 12.20 6.41 -10.72
N PRO A 38 13.46 5.91 -10.71
CA PRO A 38 14.03 5.24 -9.54
C PRO A 38 14.08 6.12 -8.27
N ASP A 39 14.34 7.41 -8.43
CA ASP A 39 14.35 8.41 -7.36
C ASP A 39 12.95 8.64 -6.79
N VAL A 40 11.93 8.72 -7.65
CA VAL A 40 10.53 8.86 -7.24
C VAL A 40 10.04 7.59 -6.53
N PHE A 41 10.48 6.41 -6.98
CA PHE A 41 10.20 5.15 -6.28
C PHE A 41 10.75 5.15 -4.85
N ALA A 42 12.01 5.57 -4.66
CA ALA A 42 12.62 5.66 -3.34
C ALA A 42 11.86 6.63 -2.42
N GLN A 43 11.49 7.81 -2.92
CA GLN A 43 10.69 8.78 -2.17
C GLN A 43 9.29 8.24 -1.82
N THR A 44 8.66 7.54 -2.77
CA THR A 44 7.35 6.90 -2.56
C THR A 44 7.43 5.82 -1.47
N ALA A 45 8.48 5.01 -1.46
CA ALA A 45 8.68 3.99 -0.43
C ALA A 45 8.82 4.61 0.97
N ILE A 46 9.55 5.72 1.10
CA ILE A 46 9.67 6.47 2.35
C ILE A 46 8.30 7.02 2.79
N LEU A 47 7.55 7.61 1.86
CA LEU A 47 6.21 8.14 2.13
C LEU A 47 5.27 7.05 2.66
N ILE A 48 5.23 5.89 2.00
CA ILE A 48 4.38 4.76 2.41
C ILE A 48 4.80 4.23 3.78
N ARG A 49 6.11 4.08 4.02
CA ARG A 49 6.62 3.65 5.33
C ARG A 49 6.18 4.59 6.46
N ASN A 50 6.33 5.89 6.26
CA ASN A 50 5.91 6.88 7.26
C ASN A 50 4.40 6.83 7.52
N ALA A 51 3.59 6.62 6.48
CA ALA A 51 2.15 6.44 6.62
C ALA A 51 1.79 5.17 7.40
N MET A 52 2.53 4.07 7.18
CA MET A 52 2.36 2.84 7.95
C MET A 52 2.68 3.04 9.43
N GLU A 53 3.78 3.75 9.75
CA GLU A 53 4.17 4.06 11.13
C GLU A 53 3.11 4.91 11.83
N GLN A 54 2.59 5.95 11.17
CA GLN A 54 1.50 6.76 11.72
C GLN A 54 0.20 5.97 11.92
N LEU A 55 -0.11 5.04 11.01
CA LEU A 55 -1.29 4.20 11.14
C LEU A 55 -1.17 3.25 12.35
N ASP A 56 0.01 2.67 12.57
CA ASP A 56 0.27 1.80 13.72
C ASP A 56 0.12 2.56 15.05
N GLU A 57 0.62 3.80 15.12
CA GLU A 57 0.43 4.67 16.30
C GLU A 57 -1.05 4.95 16.57
N ILE A 58 -1.83 5.27 15.52
CA ILE A 58 -3.28 5.50 15.64
C ILE A 58 -3.97 4.23 16.14
N LEU A 59 -3.61 3.07 15.59
CA LEU A 59 -4.24 1.81 15.96
C LEU A 59 -3.85 1.33 17.36
N GLY A 60 -2.59 1.54 17.76
CA GLY A 60 -2.08 1.21 19.09
C GLY A 60 -2.57 2.14 20.19
N ALA A 61 -2.94 3.38 19.86
CA ALA A 61 -3.53 4.35 20.79
C ALA A 61 -5.02 4.10 21.08
N LEU A 62 -5.68 3.19 20.37
CA LEU A 62 -7.09 2.88 20.59
C LEU A 62 -7.28 1.99 21.83
N PRO A 63 -8.17 2.35 22.76
CA PRO A 63 -8.57 1.43 23.82
C PRO A 63 -9.21 0.18 23.21
N ALA A 64 -8.89 -1.00 23.74
CA ALA A 64 -9.39 -2.28 23.27
C ALA A 64 -10.94 -2.25 23.17
N GLY A 65 -11.46 -2.16 21.94
CA GLY A 65 -12.90 -2.13 21.67
C GLY A 65 -13.37 -1.11 20.62
N GLN A 66 -12.52 -0.19 20.16
CA GLN A 66 -12.87 0.73 19.06
C GLN A 66 -11.92 0.50 17.90
N ASN A 67 -12.36 -0.24 16.86
CA ASN A 67 -11.62 -0.33 15.60
C ASN A 67 -12.26 0.66 14.61
N PRO A 68 -11.61 1.79 14.27
CA PRO A 68 -12.17 2.83 13.40
C PRO A 68 -12.36 2.38 11.95
N LEU A 69 -11.85 1.21 11.58
CA LEU A 69 -12.07 0.58 10.28
C LEU A 69 -13.25 -0.40 10.27
N GLN A 70 -13.93 -0.63 11.39
CA GLN A 70 -15.19 -1.38 11.37
C GLN A 70 -16.32 -0.47 10.88
N PRO A 71 -17.00 -0.83 9.78
CA PRO A 71 -18.22 -0.14 9.38
C PRO A 71 -19.24 -0.25 10.51
N GLU A 72 -19.79 0.87 10.97
CA GLU A 72 -20.95 0.87 11.87
C GLU A 72 -22.03 -0.03 11.27
N GLN A 73 -22.38 -1.12 11.96
CA GLN A 73 -23.52 -1.92 11.54
C GLN A 73 -24.78 -1.06 11.69
N PRO A 74 -25.61 -0.93 10.64
CA PRO A 74 -26.82 -0.13 10.72
C PRO A 74 -27.73 -0.70 11.82
N ASN A 75 -28.04 0.11 12.84
CA ASN A 75 -28.92 -0.26 13.93
C ASN A 75 -30.36 -0.42 13.39
N PRO A 76 -30.92 -1.65 13.33
CA PRO A 76 -32.23 -1.89 12.75
C PRO A 76 -33.37 -1.32 13.60
N SER A 77 -33.12 -0.95 14.85
CA SER A 77 -34.13 -0.47 15.80
C SER A 77 -34.56 1.00 15.60
N ARG A 78 -33.99 1.72 14.62
CA ARG A 78 -34.28 3.14 14.39
C ARG A 78 -35.59 3.40 13.62
N PHE A 79 -36.24 2.36 13.07
CA PHE A 79 -37.42 2.48 12.22
C PHE A 79 -38.73 2.03 12.88
N THR A 80 -38.74 1.68 14.16
CA THR A 80 -39.96 1.34 14.91
C THR A 80 -40.31 2.45 15.89
N HIS A 81 -40.94 3.53 15.42
CA HIS A 81 -41.81 4.38 16.21
C HIS A 81 -42.79 5.14 15.29
#